data_AF-A0A815VGQ9-F1
#
_entry.id   AF-A0A815VGQ9-F1
#
_cell.length_a   1.000
_cell.length_b   1.000
_cell.length_c   1.000
_cell.angle_alpha   90.00
_cell.angle_beta   90.00
_cell.angle_gamma   90.00
#
_symmetry.space_group_name_H-M   'P 1'
#
loop_
_entity.id
_entity.type
_entity.pdbx_description
1 polymer ?
#
loop_
_entity_poly.entity_id
_entity_poly.type
_entity_poly.pdbx_seq_one_letter_code
_entity_poly.pdbx_strand_id
1 'polypeptide(L)'
;MLIEYLATIQKAYFNDESIENKPPNEEIPAVSVNKTTRSNDYKCSDHPYTIRIVHHTPLIVYIEKFLIPTAVVKCIEERFARFQGNLDLEYLEPLQVVKYTSEQEFKPHYDWFPTDDLVQSSDQRLTTFVTYLYSNCSRGETEFLKIPFHKSGLRFPPISGNSIFWYNVDDQGKGDASTYHAGRPPKDGGLKIGLNTWTRSKKITTKKRKDVM
;
A
#
# COMPACT_ATOMS: atom_id res chain seq x y z
N MET A 1 7.97 12.49 -19.79
CA MET A 1 7.25 11.23 -20.09
C MET A 1 6.61 10.55 -18.87
N LEU A 2 7.32 9.90 -17.92
CA LEU A 2 6.62 9.25 -16.77
C LEU A 2 5.97 10.28 -15.82
N ILE A 3 6.65 11.40 -15.54
CA ILE A 3 6.15 12.47 -14.66
C ILE A 3 4.91 13.18 -15.26
N GLU A 4 4.90 13.44 -16.56
CA GLU A 4 3.74 14.06 -17.26
C GLU A 4 2.52 13.12 -17.31
N TYR A 5 2.76 11.81 -17.46
CA TYR A 5 1.70 10.81 -17.42
C TYR A 5 1.07 10.70 -16.01
N LEU A 6 1.90 10.77 -14.97
CA LEU A 6 1.45 10.76 -13.57
C LEU A 6 0.72 12.06 -13.18
N ALA A 7 1.17 13.22 -13.65
CA ALA A 7 0.48 14.50 -13.47
C ALA A 7 -0.91 14.52 -14.13
N THR A 8 -1.08 13.79 -15.25
CA THR A 8 -2.36 13.66 -15.94
C THR A 8 -3.36 12.82 -15.14
N ILE A 9 -2.90 11.75 -14.48
CA ILE A 9 -3.75 10.92 -13.61
C ILE A 9 -4.12 11.69 -12.34
N GLN A 10 -3.19 12.45 -11.76
CA GLN A 10 -3.46 13.30 -10.59
C GLN A 10 -4.50 14.38 -10.91
N LYS A 11 -4.42 15.05 -12.07
CA LYS A 11 -5.46 16.01 -12.51
C LYS A 11 -6.83 15.37 -12.78
N ALA A 12 -6.87 14.13 -13.28
CA ALA A 12 -8.13 13.47 -13.59
C ALA A 12 -8.93 13.05 -12.34
N TYR A 13 -8.27 12.81 -11.21
CA TYR A 13 -8.92 12.40 -9.96
C TYR A 13 -9.17 13.54 -8.96
N PHE A 14 -8.42 14.64 -9.03
CA PHE A 14 -8.49 15.72 -8.03
C PHE A 14 -9.24 16.99 -8.49
N ASN A 15 -9.70 17.08 -9.75
CA ASN A 15 -10.44 18.24 -10.27
C ASN A 15 -11.97 18.06 -10.36
N ASP A 16 -12.53 17.04 -9.71
CA ASP A 16 -13.98 16.94 -9.58
C ASP A 16 -14.45 17.70 -8.33
N GLU A 17 -14.74 18.99 -8.49
CA GLU A 17 -15.24 19.90 -7.44
C GLU A 17 -16.64 19.49 -6.91
N SER A 18 -17.24 18.39 -7.39
CA SER A 18 -18.53 17.90 -6.91
C SER A 18 -18.46 17.09 -5.60
N ILE A 19 -17.26 16.79 -5.09
CA ILE A 19 -17.06 15.90 -3.92
C ILE A 19 -16.98 16.68 -2.59
N GLU A 20 -16.77 17.99 -2.61
CA GLU A 20 -16.42 18.76 -1.40
C GLU A 20 -17.57 19.08 -0.42
N ASN A 21 -18.83 18.73 -0.70
CA ASN A 21 -19.95 19.09 0.17
C ASN A 21 -21.01 17.99 0.42
N LYS A 22 -20.64 16.71 0.37
CA LYS A 22 -21.59 15.62 0.63
C LYS A 22 -21.54 15.15 2.10
N PRO A 23 -22.66 15.17 2.86
CA PRO A 23 -22.69 14.62 4.21
C PRO A 23 -22.42 13.10 4.19
N PRO A 24 -21.83 12.53 5.26
CA PRO A 24 -21.17 11.21 5.27
C PRO A 24 -22.09 9.99 5.12
N ASN A 25 -23.37 10.17 4.78
CA ASN A 25 -24.38 9.11 4.75
C ASN A 25 -25.00 8.84 3.36
N GLU A 26 -24.39 9.29 2.27
CA GLU A 26 -24.80 8.89 0.91
C GLU A 26 -23.73 8.01 0.26
N GLU A 27 -24.11 6.76 -0.07
CA GLU A 27 -23.25 5.81 -0.77
C GLU A 27 -22.70 6.41 -2.07
N ILE A 28 -21.38 6.35 -2.25
CA ILE A 28 -20.73 6.61 -3.53
C ILE A 28 -21.20 5.50 -4.49
N PRO A 29 -21.80 5.82 -5.66
CA PRO A 29 -22.32 4.80 -6.55
C PRO A 29 -21.19 3.88 -7.02
N ALA A 30 -21.36 2.58 -6.81
CA ALA A 30 -20.43 1.58 -7.31
C ALA A 30 -20.42 1.62 -8.84
N VAL A 31 -19.27 1.91 -9.44
CA VAL A 31 -19.08 1.71 -10.88
C VAL A 31 -19.07 0.21 -11.16
N SER A 32 -20.18 -0.29 -11.72
CA SER A 32 -20.31 -1.68 -12.12
C SER A 32 -19.51 -1.93 -13.40
N VAL A 33 -18.37 -2.63 -13.27
CA VAL A 33 -17.66 -3.19 -14.43
C VAL A 33 -18.42 -4.43 -14.89
N ASN A 34 -19.08 -4.32 -16.05
CA ASN A 34 -19.83 -5.43 -16.65
C ASN A 34 -18.90 -6.59 -17.02
N LYS A 35 -19.29 -7.78 -16.54
CA LYS A 35 -18.55 -9.05 -16.64
C LYS A 35 -19.13 -9.87 -17.79
N THR A 36 -18.35 -10.14 -18.83
CA THR A 36 -18.41 -11.37 -19.68
C THR A 36 -17.23 -11.28 -20.65
N THR A 37 -16.24 -12.18 -20.64
CA THR A 37 -16.33 -13.61 -20.99
C THR A 37 -15.35 -14.46 -20.18
N ARG A 38 -15.75 -15.69 -19.82
CA ARG A 38 -14.86 -16.70 -19.22
C ARG A 38 -13.78 -17.12 -20.24
N SER A 39 -12.52 -16.88 -19.91
CA SER A 39 -11.41 -17.72 -20.36
C SER A 39 -11.08 -18.72 -19.25
N ASN A 40 -11.10 -20.01 -19.56
CA ASN A 40 -10.71 -21.09 -18.66
C ASN A 40 -9.18 -21.26 -18.71
N ASP A 41 -8.46 -20.88 -17.65
CA ASP A 41 -7.27 -21.65 -17.21
C ASP A 41 -6.77 -21.20 -15.83
N TYR A 42 -6.85 -22.05 -14.78
CA TYR A 42 -6.30 -21.65 -13.46
C TYR A 42 -4.82 -21.41 -13.62
N LYS A 43 -4.42 -20.13 -13.61
CA LYS A 43 -4.89 -19.11 -12.65
C LYS A 43 -4.31 -19.43 -11.26
N CYS A 44 -4.09 -18.38 -10.48
CA CYS A 44 -3.63 -18.43 -9.10
C CYS A 44 -4.28 -19.58 -8.36
N SER A 45 -3.48 -20.53 -7.86
CA SER A 45 -3.97 -21.68 -7.13
C SER A 45 -4.62 -21.19 -5.83
N ASP A 46 -5.88 -21.54 -5.62
CA ASP A 46 -6.54 -21.32 -4.33
C ASP A 46 -5.81 -22.14 -3.28
N HIS A 47 -5.33 -21.46 -2.24
CA HIS A 47 -4.79 -22.10 -1.07
C HIS A 47 -5.67 -21.75 0.13
N PRO A 48 -5.97 -22.73 0.99
CA PRO A 48 -6.93 -22.51 2.06
C PRO A 48 -6.38 -21.50 3.06
N TYR A 49 -7.14 -20.43 3.29
CA TYR A 49 -6.87 -19.42 4.29
C TYR A 49 -8.11 -19.22 5.18
N THR A 50 -7.91 -18.85 6.44
CA THR A 50 -8.99 -18.74 7.42
C THR A 50 -9.26 -17.27 7.74
N ILE A 51 -10.39 -16.71 7.35
CA ILE A 51 -10.77 -15.33 7.69
C ILE A 51 -11.49 -15.28 9.05
N ARG A 52 -11.11 -14.34 9.90
CA ARG A 52 -11.77 -14.00 11.17
C ARG A 52 -11.90 -12.49 11.26
N ILE A 53 -13.12 -11.97 11.29
CA ILE A 53 -13.36 -10.55 11.53
C ILE A 53 -13.19 -10.32 13.04
N VAL A 54 -12.34 -9.38 13.42
CA VAL A 54 -11.95 -9.15 14.82
C VAL A 54 -12.41 -7.80 15.36
N HIS A 55 -12.70 -6.87 14.47
CA HIS A 55 -13.16 -5.54 14.86
C HIS A 55 -13.89 -4.89 13.70
N HIS A 56 -14.96 -4.14 13.96
CA HIS A 56 -15.79 -3.57 12.89
C HIS A 56 -15.50 -2.09 12.60
N THR A 57 -14.98 -1.32 13.57
CA THR A 57 -14.65 0.12 13.37
C THR A 57 -13.55 0.63 14.32
N PRO A 58 -12.35 0.98 13.82
CA PRO A 58 -12.03 0.86 12.41
C PRO A 58 -12.01 -0.65 12.08
N LEU A 59 -12.50 -1.02 10.89
CA LEU A 59 -12.68 -2.43 10.49
C LEU A 59 -11.31 -3.11 10.58
N ILE A 60 -11.21 -4.29 11.18
CA ILE A 60 -9.97 -5.09 11.24
C ILE A 60 -10.36 -6.55 11.01
N VAL A 61 -9.65 -7.22 10.09
CA VAL A 61 -9.98 -8.55 9.56
C VAL A 61 -8.71 -9.39 9.51
N TYR A 62 -8.75 -10.63 9.99
CA TYR A 62 -7.62 -11.58 10.17
C TYR A 62 -7.78 -12.81 9.28
N ILE A 63 -7.08 -12.84 8.15
CA ILE A 63 -6.88 -13.97 7.19
C ILE A 63 -5.61 -14.89 7.33
N GLU A 64 -5.70 -16.08 7.97
CA GLU A 64 -4.57 -17.01 8.21
C GLU A 64 -4.04 -17.64 6.92
N LYS A 65 -2.72 -17.88 6.79
CA LYS A 65 -2.11 -18.59 5.64
C LYS A 65 -2.34 -17.90 4.29
N PHE A 66 -2.35 -16.57 4.24
CA PHE A 66 -2.74 -15.82 3.04
C PHE A 66 -1.76 -15.87 1.83
N LEU A 67 -0.47 -16.25 1.95
CA LEU A 67 0.48 -16.27 0.81
C LEU A 67 1.47 -17.46 0.77
N ILE A 68 1.91 -17.86 -0.44
CA ILE A 68 3.01 -18.83 -0.77
C ILE A 68 3.88 -18.27 -1.93
N PRO A 69 5.21 -18.52 -2.02
CA PRO A 69 6.06 -18.00 -3.10
C PRO A 69 5.79 -18.76 -4.42
N THR A 70 4.98 -18.18 -5.32
CA THR A 70 4.53 -18.77 -6.61
C THR A 70 4.10 -17.66 -7.60
N ALA A 71 3.56 -18.02 -8.79
CA ALA A 71 2.96 -17.11 -9.80
C ALA A 71 2.02 -16.02 -9.22
N VAL A 72 1.47 -16.25 -8.02
CA VAL A 72 0.71 -15.29 -7.23
C VAL A 72 1.51 -14.02 -6.91
N VAL A 73 2.80 -14.15 -6.57
CA VAL A 73 3.70 -13.01 -6.33
C VAL A 73 3.78 -12.14 -7.58
N LYS A 74 4.00 -12.74 -8.74
CA LYS A 74 4.03 -12.02 -10.02
C LYS A 74 2.69 -11.33 -10.31
N CYS A 75 1.56 -11.99 -10.05
CA CYS A 75 0.24 -11.38 -10.23
C CYS A 75 -0.01 -10.19 -9.28
N ILE A 76 0.56 -10.21 -8.08
CA ILE A 76 0.52 -9.10 -7.13
C ILE A 76 1.37 -7.93 -7.66
N GLU A 77 2.61 -8.21 -8.09
CA GLU A 77 3.48 -7.20 -8.70
C GLU A 77 2.83 -6.55 -9.93
N GLU A 78 2.25 -7.36 -10.83
CA GLU A 78 1.52 -6.90 -12.03
C GLU A 78 0.23 -6.13 -11.68
N ARG A 79 -0.36 -6.34 -10.50
CA ARG A 79 -1.52 -5.57 -10.03
C ARG A 79 -1.09 -4.18 -9.56
N PHE A 80 -0.03 -4.08 -8.77
CA PHE A 80 0.53 -2.78 -8.37
C PHE A 80 0.97 -1.98 -9.59
N ALA A 81 1.69 -2.62 -10.50
CA ALA A 81 2.13 -2.01 -11.75
C ALA A 81 0.96 -1.46 -12.59
N ARG A 82 -0.12 -2.24 -12.75
CA ARG A 82 -1.33 -1.77 -13.46
C ARG A 82 -1.97 -0.58 -12.78
N PHE A 83 -2.11 -0.62 -11.45
CA PHE A 83 -2.67 0.51 -10.69
C PHE A 83 -1.86 1.79 -10.93
N GLN A 84 -0.54 1.67 -10.99
CA GLN A 84 0.39 2.77 -11.26
C GLN A 84 0.52 3.13 -12.75
N GLY A 85 -0.44 2.73 -13.60
CA GLY A 85 -0.46 3.08 -15.01
C GLY A 85 0.38 2.18 -15.91
N ASN A 86 0.44 0.88 -15.61
CA ASN A 86 1.28 -0.12 -16.30
C ASN A 86 2.78 0.15 -16.17
N LEU A 87 3.21 0.48 -14.94
CA LEU A 87 4.61 0.64 -14.58
C LEU A 87 5.43 -0.62 -14.94
N ASP A 88 6.64 -0.43 -15.46
CA ASP A 88 7.60 -1.52 -15.68
C ASP A 88 8.03 -2.13 -14.33
N LEU A 89 7.95 -3.46 -14.20
CA LEU A 89 8.31 -4.18 -12.97
C LEU A 89 9.78 -4.01 -12.57
N GLU A 90 10.64 -3.56 -13.49
CA GLU A 90 12.02 -3.21 -13.17
C GLU A 90 12.14 -2.03 -12.19
N TYR A 91 11.09 -1.25 -11.97
CA TYR A 91 11.07 -0.19 -10.95
C TYR A 91 10.54 -0.67 -9.59
N LEU A 92 9.99 -1.89 -9.50
CA LEU A 92 9.38 -2.41 -8.29
C LEU A 92 10.43 -3.10 -7.41
N GLU A 93 10.61 -2.60 -6.19
CA GLU A 93 11.42 -3.31 -5.19
C GLU A 93 10.81 -4.69 -4.87
N PRO A 94 11.63 -5.67 -4.44
CA PRO A 94 11.10 -6.94 -3.96
C PRO A 94 10.03 -6.73 -2.88
N LEU A 95 8.96 -7.52 -2.97
CA LEU A 95 7.87 -7.51 -1.99
C LEU A 95 8.41 -7.78 -0.58
N GLN A 96 8.16 -6.88 0.37
CA GLN A 96 8.61 -7.03 1.75
C GLN A 96 7.44 -7.39 2.66
N VAL A 97 7.44 -8.60 3.23
CA VAL A 97 6.45 -9.02 4.23
C VAL A 97 6.96 -8.69 5.63
N VAL A 98 6.10 -8.09 6.44
CA VAL A 98 6.39 -7.72 7.83
C VAL A 98 5.33 -8.27 8.76
N LYS A 99 5.73 -8.75 9.94
CA LYS A 99 4.85 -9.34 10.95
C LYS A 99 5.01 -8.58 12.27
N TYR A 100 3.89 -8.16 12.87
CA TYR A 100 3.85 -7.50 14.16
C TYR A 100 2.90 -8.25 15.10
N THR A 101 3.37 -8.59 16.30
CA THR A 101 2.53 -9.05 17.42
C THR A 101 2.27 -7.90 18.40
N SER A 102 1.57 -8.18 19.50
CA SER A 102 1.28 -7.18 20.53
C SER A 102 2.53 -6.40 20.97
N GLU A 103 2.34 -5.09 21.18
CA GLU A 103 3.38 -4.12 21.55
C GLU A 103 4.49 -3.87 20.50
N GLN A 104 4.59 -4.67 19.44
CA GLN A 104 5.54 -4.40 18.37
C GLN A 104 5.02 -3.29 17.46
N GLU A 105 5.86 -2.31 17.18
CA GLU A 105 5.53 -1.18 16.31
C GLU A 105 6.59 -0.98 15.24
N PHE A 106 6.26 -0.16 14.26
CA PHE A 106 7.24 0.48 13.40
C PHE A 106 7.24 1.97 13.67
N LYS A 107 8.40 2.48 14.09
CA LYS A 107 8.53 3.85 14.54
C LYS A 107 8.20 4.85 13.42
N PRO A 108 7.77 6.07 13.78
CA PRO A 108 7.54 7.13 12.80
C PRO A 108 8.75 7.37 11.89
N HIS A 109 8.54 7.33 10.58
CA HIS A 109 9.59 7.42 9.56
C HIS A 109 9.05 7.93 8.22
N TYR A 110 9.95 8.05 7.24
CA TYR A 110 9.64 8.26 5.84
C TYR A 110 10.16 7.09 5.02
N ASP A 111 9.48 6.79 3.92
CA ASP A 111 9.97 5.82 2.95
C ASP A 111 10.91 6.42 1.90
N TRP A 112 10.89 7.74 1.72
CA TRP A 112 11.86 8.44 0.88
C TRP A 112 13.21 8.57 1.58
N PHE A 113 14.31 8.56 0.80
CA PHE A 113 15.66 8.75 1.33
C PHE A 113 15.97 10.24 1.50
N PRO A 114 16.61 10.64 2.62
CA PRO A 114 17.05 12.02 2.82
C PRO A 114 17.89 12.54 1.66
N THR A 115 17.69 13.81 1.31
CA THR A 115 18.42 14.49 0.22
C THR A 115 19.91 14.66 0.50
N ASP A 116 20.30 14.60 1.77
CA ASP A 116 21.70 14.75 2.21
C ASP A 116 22.54 13.51 1.86
N ASP A 117 21.91 12.37 1.56
CA ASP A 117 22.56 11.21 0.95
C ASP A 117 22.42 11.32 -0.57
N LEU A 118 23.42 11.90 -1.23
CA LEU A 118 23.44 12.14 -2.68
C LEU A 118 23.29 10.84 -3.51
N VAL A 119 23.72 9.70 -2.98
CA VAL A 119 23.66 8.42 -3.70
C VAL A 119 22.23 7.86 -3.65
N GLN A 120 21.62 7.82 -2.46
CA GLN A 120 20.26 7.31 -2.27
C GLN A 120 19.19 8.30 -2.79
N SER A 121 19.42 9.61 -2.64
CA SER A 121 18.54 10.65 -3.18
C SER A 121 18.42 10.59 -4.71
N SER A 122 19.46 10.14 -5.39
CA SER A 122 19.44 9.98 -6.85
C SER A 122 18.51 8.85 -7.34
N ASP A 123 18.09 7.94 -6.47
CA ASP A 123 17.18 6.83 -6.78
C ASP A 123 16.12 6.74 -5.67
N GLN A 124 15.13 7.64 -5.72
CA GLN A 124 14.10 7.72 -4.70
C GLN A 124 13.11 6.58 -4.75
N ARG A 125 12.52 6.25 -3.60
CA ARG A 125 11.23 5.55 -3.56
C ARG A 125 10.14 6.58 -3.88
N LEU A 126 9.49 6.45 -5.02
CA LEU A 126 8.46 7.37 -5.49
C LEU A 126 7.10 7.10 -4.85
N THR A 127 6.75 5.83 -4.66
CA THR A 127 5.44 5.42 -4.12
C THR A 127 5.58 4.27 -3.18
N THR A 128 4.63 4.15 -2.26
CA THR A 128 4.49 3.02 -1.37
C THR A 128 3.09 2.44 -1.48
N PHE A 129 3.02 1.11 -1.46
CA PHE A 129 1.85 0.37 -1.00
C PHE A 129 2.14 -0.25 0.36
N VAL A 130 1.20 -0.11 1.29
CA VAL A 130 1.10 -0.96 2.48
C VAL A 130 -0.17 -1.77 2.35
N THR A 131 0.00 -3.05 2.00
CA THR A 131 -1.11 -3.99 1.90
C THR A 131 -1.19 -4.83 3.17
N TYR A 132 -2.35 -4.87 3.81
CA TYR A 132 -2.56 -5.75 4.94
C TYR A 132 -2.89 -7.16 4.42
N LEU A 133 -1.95 -8.08 4.57
CA LEU A 133 -2.18 -9.48 4.23
C LEU A 133 -3.05 -10.16 5.30
N TYR A 134 -2.93 -9.68 6.55
CA TYR A 134 -3.53 -10.32 7.69
C TYR A 134 -3.69 -9.38 8.91
N SER A 135 -4.80 -9.41 9.65
CA SER A 135 -4.86 -8.75 10.98
C SER A 135 -5.99 -9.11 11.97
N ASN A 136 -5.70 -9.56 13.20
CA ASN A 136 -6.73 -9.79 14.27
C ASN A 136 -6.68 -8.76 15.40
N CYS A 137 -5.86 -7.73 15.28
CA CYS A 137 -5.75 -6.74 16.34
C CYS A 137 -6.94 -5.77 16.34
N SER A 138 -7.24 -5.20 17.50
CA SER A 138 -8.13 -4.05 17.67
C SER A 138 -7.46 -2.71 17.28
N ARG A 139 -6.13 -2.75 17.18
CA ARG A 139 -5.19 -1.64 16.89
C ARG A 139 -4.27 -2.08 15.76
N GLY A 140 -3.16 -1.37 15.53
CA GLY A 140 -2.19 -1.77 14.51
C GLY A 140 -2.27 -0.91 13.26
N GLU A 141 -2.83 0.28 13.38
CA GLU A 141 -3.08 1.21 12.29
C GLU A 141 -1.79 1.61 11.59
N THR A 142 -1.86 1.86 10.30
CA THR A 142 -0.88 2.76 9.67
C THR A 142 -1.35 4.19 9.94
N GLU A 143 -0.54 4.98 10.64
CA GLU A 143 -0.86 6.36 10.99
C GLU A 143 0.04 7.33 10.24
N PHE A 144 -0.55 8.33 9.60
CA PHE A 144 0.14 9.50 9.06
C PHE A 144 0.07 10.63 10.08
N LEU A 145 1.19 10.89 10.76
CA LEU A 145 1.22 11.74 11.96
C LEU A 145 1.06 13.23 11.62
N LYS A 146 1.38 13.63 10.39
CA LYS A 146 1.32 15.03 9.95
C LYS A 146 0.07 15.38 9.15
N ILE A 147 -0.81 14.41 8.90
CA ILE A 147 -2.10 14.65 8.25
C ILE A 147 -3.16 14.72 9.36
N PRO A 148 -3.71 15.90 9.69
CA PRO A 148 -4.67 16.02 10.79
C PRO A 148 -5.97 15.27 10.49
N PHE A 149 -6.45 14.51 11.47
CA PHE A 149 -7.77 13.89 11.46
C PHE A 149 -8.35 13.89 12.87
N HIS A 150 -9.35 14.76 13.10
CA HIS A 150 -9.84 15.10 14.43
C HIS A 150 -8.73 15.57 15.38
N LYS A 151 -8.53 14.87 16.51
CA LYS A 151 -7.52 15.20 17.55
C LYS A 151 -6.22 14.38 17.39
N SER A 152 -6.03 13.70 16.27
CA SER A 152 -4.86 12.83 16.00
C SER A 152 -4.41 12.90 14.54
N GLY A 153 -3.40 12.12 14.16
CA GLY A 153 -3.09 11.87 12.76
C GLY A 153 -4.12 10.99 12.05
N LEU A 154 -4.12 11.01 10.72
CA LEU A 154 -4.94 10.14 9.87
C LEU A 154 -4.52 8.68 10.06
N ARG A 155 -5.47 7.81 10.36
CA ARG A 155 -5.23 6.39 10.69
C ARG A 155 -6.01 5.49 9.76
N PHE A 156 -5.33 4.43 9.33
CA PHE A 156 -5.92 3.37 8.54
C PHE A 156 -5.82 2.06 9.33
N PRO A 157 -6.95 1.41 9.64
CA PRO A 157 -6.90 0.14 10.32
C PRO A 157 -6.32 -0.96 9.43
N PRO A 158 -5.70 -1.99 10.03
CA PRO A 158 -5.15 -3.11 9.28
C PRO A 158 -6.22 -4.09 8.77
N ILE A 159 -7.06 -3.70 7.82
CA ILE A 159 -8.07 -4.59 7.22
C ILE A 159 -7.40 -5.54 6.24
N SER A 160 -7.41 -6.85 6.49
CA SER A 160 -6.85 -7.81 5.52
C SER A 160 -7.45 -7.65 4.12
N GLY A 161 -6.58 -7.68 3.12
CA GLY A 161 -6.92 -7.45 1.71
C GLY A 161 -6.85 -5.98 1.31
N ASN A 162 -7.00 -5.03 2.25
CA ASN A 162 -6.91 -3.62 1.94
C ASN A 162 -5.47 -3.19 1.75
N SER A 163 -5.28 -2.17 0.91
CA SER A 163 -4.00 -1.54 0.66
C SER A 163 -4.11 -0.03 0.78
N ILE A 164 -3.06 0.58 1.28
CA ILE A 164 -2.90 2.03 1.33
C ILE A 164 -1.82 2.38 0.33
N PHE A 165 -2.11 3.31 -0.56
CA PHE A 165 -1.19 3.81 -1.56
C PHE A 165 -0.92 5.29 -1.34
N TRP A 166 0.34 5.72 -1.49
CA TRP A 166 0.71 7.13 -1.51
C TRP A 166 1.98 7.39 -2.31
N TYR A 167 2.18 8.64 -2.71
CA TYR A 167 3.44 9.15 -3.23
C TYR A 167 4.32 9.63 -2.08
N ASN A 168 5.59 9.23 -2.09
CA ASN A 168 6.59 9.62 -1.10
C ASN A 168 7.25 10.96 -1.42
N VAL A 169 7.08 11.47 -2.64
CA VAL A 169 7.73 12.69 -3.13
C VAL A 169 6.71 13.65 -3.72
N ASP A 170 7.05 14.94 -3.74
CA ASP A 170 6.31 15.98 -4.44
C ASP A 170 6.54 15.96 -5.96
N ASP A 171 5.95 16.90 -6.68
CA ASP A 171 6.05 17.06 -8.14
C ASP A 171 7.48 17.39 -8.62
N GLN A 172 8.34 17.85 -7.72
CA GLN A 172 9.76 18.10 -7.96
C GLN A 172 10.65 16.90 -7.58
N GLY A 173 10.05 15.80 -7.11
CA GLY A 173 10.76 14.60 -6.69
C GLY A 173 11.43 14.71 -5.32
N LYS A 174 11.12 15.76 -4.54
CA LYS A 174 11.61 15.93 -3.17
C LYS A 174 10.70 15.19 -2.20
N GLY A 175 11.28 14.58 -1.15
CA GLY A 175 10.54 13.86 -0.12
C GLY A 175 9.41 14.69 0.50
N ASP A 176 8.19 14.18 0.46
CA ASP A 176 7.02 14.84 1.03
C ASP A 176 6.98 14.60 2.54
N ALA A 177 7.13 15.69 3.30
CA ALA A 177 7.13 15.67 4.75
C ALA A 177 5.76 15.27 5.35
N SER A 178 4.66 15.37 4.61
CA SER A 178 3.31 14.99 5.05
C SER A 178 3.17 13.47 5.23
N THR A 179 3.98 12.69 4.50
CA THR A 179 3.98 11.23 4.49
C THR A 179 4.65 10.60 5.71
N TYR A 180 4.97 11.39 6.74
CA TYR A 180 5.56 10.90 7.99
C TYR A 180 4.60 9.93 8.68
N HIS A 181 4.96 8.65 8.70
CA HIS A 181 4.01 7.60 9.06
C HIS A 181 4.61 6.54 9.98
N ALA A 182 3.75 5.82 10.67
CA ALA A 182 4.12 4.77 11.63
C ALA A 182 3.19 3.56 11.54
N GLY A 183 3.72 2.38 11.84
CA GLY A 183 2.94 1.19 12.11
C GLY A 183 2.64 1.11 13.60
N ARG A 184 1.43 1.45 14.03
CA ARG A 184 1.04 1.39 15.44
C ARG A 184 1.07 -0.04 15.97
N PRO A 185 1.26 -0.22 17.29
CA PRO A 185 1.33 -1.55 17.86
C PRO A 185 -0.03 -2.24 17.83
N PRO A 186 -0.11 -3.49 17.35
CA PRO A 186 -1.20 -4.39 17.67
C PRO A 186 -1.43 -4.46 19.19
N LYS A 187 -2.69 -4.63 19.60
CA LYS A 187 -3.09 -4.78 21.01
C LYS A 187 -3.89 -6.06 21.21
N ASP A 188 -4.14 -6.38 22.48
CA ASP A 188 -5.01 -7.47 22.93
C ASP A 188 -4.61 -8.87 22.41
N GLY A 189 -3.31 -9.14 22.32
CA GLY A 189 -2.80 -10.41 21.76
C GLY A 189 -2.85 -10.49 20.23
N GLY A 190 -3.22 -9.40 19.55
CA GLY A 190 -3.39 -9.36 18.10
C GLY A 190 -2.08 -9.38 17.29
N LEU A 191 -2.24 -9.75 16.03
CA LEU A 191 -1.22 -9.96 15.01
C LEU A 191 -1.63 -9.18 13.75
N LYS A 192 -0.65 -8.50 13.13
CA LYS A 192 -0.72 -7.82 11.83
C LYS A 192 0.37 -8.37 10.92
N ILE A 193 0.03 -8.74 9.69
CA ILE A 193 0.99 -9.01 8.61
C ILE A 193 0.77 -7.99 7.50
N GLY A 194 1.79 -7.18 7.25
CA GLY A 194 1.82 -6.21 6.16
C GLY A 194 2.67 -6.70 5.00
N LEU A 195 2.39 -6.18 3.82
CA LEU A 195 3.20 -6.28 2.63
C LEU A 195 3.51 -4.86 2.16
N ASN A 196 4.77 -4.49 2.29
CA ASN A 196 5.29 -3.23 1.78
C ASN A 196 5.74 -3.44 0.34
N THR A 197 5.43 -2.47 -0.52
CA THR A 197 5.89 -2.46 -1.90
C THR A 197 6.27 -1.06 -2.28
N TRP A 198 7.48 -0.90 -2.82
CA TRP A 198 8.02 0.39 -3.20
C TRP A 198 8.36 0.43 -4.67
N THR A 199 8.15 1.59 -5.28
CA THR A 199 8.60 1.87 -6.64
C THR A 199 9.75 2.86 -6.61
N ARG A 200 10.80 2.59 -7.38
CA ARG A 200 12.00 3.42 -7.51
C ARG A 200 11.87 4.46 -8.62
N SER A 201 12.67 5.53 -8.57
CA SER A 201 12.80 6.48 -9.67
C SER A 201 13.73 5.97 -10.78
N LYS A 202 14.60 4.98 -10.48
CA LYS A 202 15.44 4.28 -11.46
C LYS A 202 15.12 2.79 -11.51
N LYS A 203 15.46 2.14 -12.63
CA LYS A 203 15.36 0.69 -12.77
C LYS A 203 16.29 -0.03 -11.80
N ILE A 204 15.78 -1.04 -11.12
CA ILE A 204 16.52 -1.96 -10.27
C ILE A 204 17.17 -3.00 -11.18
N THR A 205 18.50 -2.99 -11.25
CA THR A 205 19.22 -3.98 -12.07
C THR A 205 19.03 -5.39 -11.52
N THR A 206 18.91 -6.37 -12.43
CA THR A 206 18.64 -7.80 -12.14
C THR A 206 19.61 -8.46 -11.15
N LYS A 207 20.82 -7.91 -10.97
CA LYS A 207 21.81 -8.38 -9.99
C LYS A 207 21.36 -8.10 -8.54
N LYS A 208 20.78 -6.93 -8.27
CA LYS A 208 20.29 -6.54 -6.93
C LYS A 208 19.02 -7.27 -6.49
N ARG A 209 18.22 -7.81 -7.42
CA ARG A 209 16.95 -8.51 -7.09
C ARG A 209 17.17 -9.92 -6.53
N LYS A 210 18.33 -10.54 -6.82
CA LYS A 210 18.72 -11.87 -6.33
C LYS A 210 19.44 -11.85 -4.97
N ASP A 211 20.10 -10.74 -4.65
CA ASP A 211 20.88 -10.59 -3.40
C ASP A 211 20.01 -10.28 -2.17
N VAL A 212 18.68 -10.15 -2.34
CA VAL A 212 17.70 -9.79 -1.29
C VAL A 212 16.65 -10.90 -1.09
N MET A 213 16.74 -12.01 -1.83
CA MET A 213 15.88 -13.20 -1.65
C MET A 213 16.57 -14.28 -0.82
#